data_AF-A0A2T6ZQU6-F1
#
_entry.id   AF-A0A2T6ZQU6-F1
#
_cell.length_a   1.000
_cell.length_b   1.000
_cell.length_c   1.000
_cell.angle_alpha   90.00
_cell.angle_beta   90.00
_cell.angle_gamma   90.00
#
_symmetry.space_group_name_H-M   'P 1'
#
loop_
_entity.id
_entity.type
_entity.pdbx_description
1 polymer ?
#
loop_
_entity_poly.entity_id
_entity_poly.type
_entity_poly.pdbx_seq_one_letter_code
_entity_poly.pdbx_strand_id
1 'polypeptide(L)'
;SPVCKQDTQAKPATPLTGFPRLQASPGAHILARHTENGHVSLPSTPNAFSGYTYWYGTSKPSSSHTLQNALDWTSDGRGGKGDGRFLSRGTYDDGECAEPGNSPISKERGVGPGGQIKSCVDRFTLPDDLAIGSTYSVYWAWDFSGHFGSKEPNHVEWYTSCMDIDIVA
;
A
#
# COMPACT_ATOMS: atom_id res chain seq x y z
N SER A 1 -6.49 -13.39 -8.32
CA SER A 1 -5.64 -13.67 -7.14
C SER A 1 -6.23 -13.02 -5.91
N PRO A 2 -6.22 -13.69 -4.74
CA PRO A 2 -6.60 -13.07 -3.47
C PRO A 2 -5.79 -11.79 -3.22
N VAL A 3 -6.44 -10.74 -2.70
CA VAL A 3 -5.76 -9.48 -2.38
C VAL A 3 -4.85 -9.63 -1.17
N CYS A 4 -5.28 -10.39 -0.15
CA CYS A 4 -4.46 -10.71 1.00
C CYS A 4 -3.82 -12.10 0.82
N LYS A 5 -2.49 -12.16 0.96
CA LYS A 5 -1.76 -13.43 0.91
C LYS A 5 -2.15 -14.31 2.10
N GLN A 6 -2.33 -15.61 1.83
CA GLN A 6 -2.75 -16.56 2.85
C GLN A 6 -1.74 -16.65 4.00
N ASP A 7 -0.44 -16.56 3.70
CA ASP A 7 0.61 -16.77 4.70
C ASP A 7 0.89 -15.56 5.59
N THR A 8 0.36 -14.37 5.23
CA THR A 8 0.55 -13.14 6.02
C THR A 8 -0.72 -12.71 6.74
N GLN A 9 -1.90 -12.89 6.11
CA GLN A 9 -3.22 -12.54 6.65
C GLN A 9 -4.37 -13.39 6.05
N ALA A 10 -4.24 -14.72 5.98
CA ALA A 10 -5.34 -15.60 5.55
C ALA A 10 -6.64 -15.41 6.35
N LYS A 11 -6.53 -14.95 7.60
CA LYS A 11 -7.65 -14.77 8.52
C LYS A 11 -7.74 -13.30 8.92
N PRO A 12 -8.57 -12.51 8.23
CA PRO A 12 -8.84 -11.15 8.64
C PRO A 12 -9.29 -11.11 10.10
N ALA A 13 -8.90 -10.06 10.82
CA ALA A 13 -9.17 -9.88 12.24
C ALA A 13 -8.48 -10.89 13.19
N THR A 14 -7.54 -11.72 12.73
CA THR A 14 -6.64 -12.48 13.65
C THR A 14 -5.33 -11.72 13.90
N PRO A 15 -4.96 -11.41 15.16
CA PRO A 15 -3.69 -10.74 15.45
C PRO A 15 -2.48 -11.57 15.02
N LEU A 16 -1.48 -10.93 14.42
CA LEU A 16 -0.22 -11.58 14.03
C LEU A 16 0.83 -11.32 15.11
N THR A 17 1.40 -12.39 15.67
CA THR A 17 2.43 -12.28 16.72
C THR A 17 3.62 -11.44 16.26
N GLY A 18 3.98 -10.43 17.04
CA GLY A 18 5.09 -9.52 16.74
C GLY A 18 4.73 -8.33 15.84
N PHE A 19 3.51 -8.27 15.31
CA PHE A 19 3.01 -7.18 14.47
C PHE A 19 1.75 -6.58 15.10
N PRO A 20 1.91 -5.68 16.09
CA PRO A 20 0.76 -5.07 16.76
C PRO A 20 -0.08 -4.29 15.76
N ARG A 21 -1.40 -4.33 15.94
CA ARG A 21 -2.31 -3.52 15.13
C ARG A 21 -2.20 -2.06 15.52
N LEU A 22 -2.33 -1.21 14.51
CA LEU A 22 -2.53 0.21 14.73
C LEU A 22 -3.89 0.41 15.40
N GLN A 23 -3.94 1.30 16.39
CA GLN A 23 -5.17 1.82 16.96
C GLN A 23 -5.40 3.23 16.42
N ALA A 24 -6.59 3.50 15.91
CA ALA A 24 -6.93 4.80 15.34
C ALA A 24 -8.41 5.11 15.52
N SER A 25 -8.76 6.40 15.59
CA SER A 25 -10.15 6.85 15.60
C SER A 25 -10.73 6.88 14.18
N PRO A 26 -12.07 6.86 14.04
CA PRO A 26 -12.71 7.24 12.78
C PRO A 26 -12.19 8.61 12.30
N GLY A 27 -12.03 8.78 10.98
CA GLY A 27 -11.48 10.01 10.40
C GLY A 27 -9.97 10.22 10.56
N ALA A 28 -9.25 9.32 11.23
CA ALA A 28 -7.82 9.49 11.45
C ALA A 28 -7.02 9.49 10.13
N HIS A 29 -6.04 10.39 10.06
CA HIS A 29 -5.05 10.41 8.99
C HIS A 29 -3.94 9.41 9.29
N ILE A 30 -3.79 8.43 8.39
CA ILE A 30 -2.81 7.36 8.53
C ILE A 30 -1.58 7.65 7.65
N LEU A 31 -0.42 7.42 8.25
CA LEU A 31 0.90 7.46 7.62
C LEU A 31 1.40 6.03 7.49
N ALA A 32 1.46 5.50 6.28
CA ALA A 32 1.98 4.17 6.01
C ALA A 32 3.41 4.28 5.45
N ARG A 33 4.33 3.50 6.01
CA ARG A 33 5.74 3.50 5.60
C ARG A 33 6.12 2.16 4.99
N HIS A 34 6.89 2.19 3.91
CA HIS A 34 7.46 1.01 3.29
C HIS A 34 8.86 1.30 2.75
N THR A 35 9.70 0.27 2.66
CA THR A 35 11.03 0.35 2.04
C THR A 35 10.91 0.12 0.55
N GLU A 36 11.63 0.91 -0.26
CA GLU A 36 11.54 0.83 -1.72
C GLU A 36 12.37 -0.30 -2.33
N ASN A 37 13.37 -0.81 -1.60
CA ASN A 37 14.15 -2.00 -1.98
C ASN A 37 14.74 -1.94 -3.41
N GLY A 38 15.11 -0.76 -3.88
CA GLY A 38 15.68 -0.52 -5.21
C GLY A 38 14.67 -0.21 -6.31
N HIS A 39 13.36 -0.38 -6.10
CA HIS A 39 12.33 -0.10 -7.12
C HIS A 39 12.18 1.40 -7.45
N VAL A 40 12.78 2.27 -6.63
CA VAL A 40 12.91 3.71 -6.85
C VAL A 40 14.37 4.08 -7.05
N SER A 41 15.28 3.68 -6.16
CA SER A 41 16.69 4.13 -6.25
C SER A 41 17.48 3.46 -7.36
N LEU A 42 17.01 2.33 -7.91
CA LEU A 42 17.69 1.54 -8.94
C LEU A 42 16.73 1.24 -10.11
N PRO A 43 16.23 2.28 -10.82
CA PRO A 43 15.28 2.09 -11.90
C PRO A 43 15.91 1.27 -13.05
N SER A 44 15.14 0.36 -13.64
CA SER A 44 15.63 -0.53 -14.71
C SER A 44 15.98 0.23 -16.01
N THR A 45 15.35 1.38 -16.21
CA THR A 45 15.56 2.30 -17.34
C THR A 45 15.37 3.76 -16.89
N PRO A 46 15.92 4.75 -17.63
CA PRO A 46 15.68 6.17 -17.32
C PRO A 46 14.22 6.61 -17.42
N ASN A 47 13.38 5.86 -18.15
CA ASN A 47 11.95 6.10 -18.29
C ASN A 47 11.10 5.08 -17.51
N ALA A 48 11.70 4.35 -16.57
CA ALA A 48 10.96 3.46 -15.68
C ALA A 48 10.02 4.29 -14.80
N PHE A 49 8.81 3.80 -14.60
CA PHE A 49 7.87 4.39 -13.65
C PHE A 49 7.64 3.40 -12.52
N SER A 50 7.98 3.79 -11.29
CA SER A 50 7.80 2.95 -10.11
C SER A 50 6.33 2.70 -9.76
N GLY A 51 5.39 3.34 -10.46
CA GLY A 51 3.98 2.96 -10.38
C GLY A 51 3.15 3.77 -9.38
N TYR A 52 1.90 3.35 -9.25
CA TYR A 52 0.95 3.92 -8.30
C TYR A 52 0.66 2.96 -7.16
N THR A 53 0.55 3.50 -5.95
CA THR A 53 0.00 2.81 -4.78
C THR A 53 -1.46 3.18 -4.60
N TYR A 54 -2.23 2.24 -4.10
CA TYR A 54 -3.66 2.38 -3.85
C TYR A 54 -3.97 1.82 -2.47
N TRP A 55 -4.78 2.56 -1.72
CA TRP A 55 -5.30 2.14 -0.44
C TRP A 55 -6.80 1.91 -0.54
N TYR A 56 -7.21 0.75 -0.05
CA TYR A 56 -8.59 0.33 0.05
C TYR A 56 -8.90 -0.09 1.47
N GLY A 57 -10.17 -0.17 1.84
CA GLY A 57 -10.53 -0.73 3.13
C GLY A 57 -11.95 -1.26 3.22
N THR A 58 -12.19 -2.11 4.22
CA THR A 58 -13.47 -2.79 4.41
C THR A 58 -13.70 -3.14 5.88
N SER A 59 -14.96 -2.99 6.31
CA SER A 59 -15.46 -3.51 7.59
C SER A 59 -16.04 -4.94 7.46
N LYS A 60 -15.99 -5.52 6.26
CA LYS A 60 -16.50 -6.87 5.93
C LYS A 60 -15.37 -7.69 5.28
N PRO A 61 -14.22 -7.87 5.94
CA PRO A 61 -13.09 -8.48 5.28
C PRO A 61 -13.36 -9.95 4.96
N SER A 62 -12.82 -10.42 3.84
CA SER A 62 -12.99 -11.79 3.37
C SER A 62 -11.71 -12.32 2.75
N SER A 63 -11.38 -13.59 3.03
CA SER A 63 -10.29 -14.32 2.36
C SER A 63 -10.57 -14.57 0.87
N SER A 64 -11.82 -14.37 0.42
CA SER A 64 -12.20 -14.45 -0.99
C SER A 64 -12.06 -13.13 -1.74
N HIS A 65 -11.77 -12.01 -1.07
CA HIS A 65 -11.51 -10.74 -1.76
C HIS A 65 -10.31 -10.90 -2.70
N THR A 66 -10.52 -10.57 -3.97
CA THR A 66 -9.47 -10.54 -4.99
C THR A 66 -8.98 -9.11 -5.20
N LEU A 67 -7.80 -8.97 -5.82
CA LEU A 67 -7.31 -7.65 -6.24
C LEU A 67 -8.36 -6.91 -7.09
N GLN A 68 -8.99 -7.60 -8.05
CA GLN A 68 -10.03 -6.98 -8.88
C GLN A 68 -11.21 -6.46 -8.05
N ASN A 69 -11.64 -7.19 -7.01
CA ASN A 69 -12.72 -6.69 -6.15
C ASN A 69 -12.36 -5.38 -5.48
N ALA A 70 -11.12 -5.25 -4.98
CA ALA A 70 -10.65 -4.01 -4.37
C ALA A 70 -10.57 -2.87 -5.41
N LEU A 71 -10.03 -3.16 -6.61
CA LEU A 71 -9.92 -2.17 -7.69
C LEU A 71 -11.29 -1.62 -8.15
N ASP A 72 -12.36 -2.41 -8.01
CA ASP A 72 -13.73 -1.99 -8.36
C ASP A 72 -14.39 -1.11 -7.29
N TRP A 73 -13.79 -0.97 -6.10
CA TRP A 73 -14.35 -0.17 -5.01
C TRP A 73 -14.20 1.34 -5.25
N THR A 74 -15.22 2.08 -4.83
CA THR A 74 -15.28 3.54 -4.91
C THR A 74 -15.27 4.15 -3.51
N SER A 75 -14.91 5.43 -3.37
CA SER A 75 -14.81 6.07 -2.04
C SER A 75 -16.14 6.16 -1.30
N ASP A 76 -17.26 6.21 -2.01
CA ASP A 76 -18.60 6.18 -1.42
C ASP A 76 -19.07 4.78 -0.99
N GLY A 77 -18.24 3.76 -1.19
CA GLY A 77 -18.53 2.37 -0.82
C GLY A 77 -19.61 1.70 -1.66
N ARG A 78 -19.94 2.23 -2.84
CA ARG A 78 -20.94 1.64 -3.75
C ARG A 78 -20.34 0.81 -4.88
N GLY A 79 -19.05 0.92 -5.12
CA GLY A 79 -18.31 0.19 -6.15
C GLY A 79 -18.24 -1.32 -5.86
N GLY A 80 -18.07 -2.12 -6.91
CA GLY A 80 -18.07 -3.58 -6.83
C GLY A 80 -19.36 -4.12 -6.20
N LYS A 81 -19.23 -4.85 -5.08
CA LYS A 81 -20.34 -5.41 -4.31
C LYS A 81 -20.78 -4.55 -3.12
N GLY A 82 -20.25 -3.33 -3.00
CA GLY A 82 -20.51 -2.45 -1.85
C GLY A 82 -19.97 -3.00 -0.53
N ASP A 83 -18.91 -3.78 -0.60
CA ASP A 83 -18.25 -4.45 0.53
C ASP A 83 -16.89 -3.83 0.87
N GLY A 84 -16.52 -2.69 0.28
CA GLY A 84 -15.33 -1.93 0.65
C GLY A 84 -15.29 -0.54 0.02
N ARG A 85 -14.20 0.19 0.26
CA ARG A 85 -14.01 1.58 -0.15
C ARG A 85 -12.63 1.82 -0.71
N PHE A 86 -12.54 2.70 -1.70
CA PHE A 86 -11.28 3.33 -2.12
C PHE A 86 -10.94 4.48 -1.18
N LEU A 87 -9.73 4.47 -0.60
CA LEU A 87 -9.29 5.42 0.42
C LEU A 87 -8.33 6.46 -0.15
N SER A 88 -7.32 6.05 -0.93
CA SER A 88 -6.38 6.98 -1.56
C SER A 88 -5.56 6.33 -2.68
N ARG A 89 -4.95 7.17 -3.51
CA ARG A 89 -3.93 6.79 -4.50
C ARG A 89 -2.75 7.74 -4.40
N GLY A 90 -1.54 7.20 -4.48
CA GLY A 90 -0.28 7.94 -4.54
C GLY A 90 0.67 7.35 -5.58
N THR A 91 1.79 8.03 -5.83
CA THR A 91 2.93 7.41 -6.52
C THR A 91 3.70 6.56 -5.52
N TYR A 92 4.23 5.41 -5.95
CA TYR A 92 5.08 4.58 -5.09
C TYR A 92 6.35 5.33 -4.67
N ASP A 93 6.93 6.08 -5.61
CA ASP A 93 7.98 7.05 -5.32
C ASP A 93 7.34 8.32 -4.74
N ASP A 94 7.59 8.61 -3.46
CA ASP A 94 7.12 9.82 -2.78
C ASP A 94 8.02 11.05 -3.01
N GLY A 95 9.10 10.89 -3.78
CA GLY A 95 10.08 11.92 -4.10
C GLY A 95 11.23 12.05 -3.09
N GLU A 96 11.13 11.41 -1.93
CA GLU A 96 12.06 11.55 -0.80
C GLU A 96 12.74 10.24 -0.40
N CYS A 97 12.05 9.11 -0.57
CA CYS A 97 12.53 7.81 -0.15
C CYS A 97 13.71 7.31 -0.98
N ALA A 98 14.61 6.55 -0.37
CA ALA A 98 15.73 5.95 -1.08
C ALA A 98 16.41 4.88 -0.23
N GLU A 99 16.88 3.84 -0.89
CA GLU A 99 17.82 2.87 -0.35
C GLU A 99 19.26 3.39 -0.42
N PRO A 100 20.13 2.99 0.53
CA PRO A 100 21.56 3.26 0.47
C PRO A 100 22.21 2.64 -0.77
N GLY A 101 22.97 3.46 -1.49
CA GLY A 101 23.60 2.98 -2.72
C GLY A 101 24.38 4.06 -3.47
N ASN A 102 24.99 3.62 -4.56
CA ASN A 102 25.80 4.50 -5.41
C ASN A 102 25.00 5.17 -6.53
N SER A 103 23.69 4.90 -6.64
CA SER A 103 22.85 5.46 -7.71
C SER A 103 22.70 6.98 -7.58
N PRO A 104 22.42 7.68 -8.71
CA PRO A 104 22.14 9.11 -8.68
C PRO A 104 21.01 9.47 -7.71
N ILE A 105 19.88 8.76 -7.77
CA ILE A 105 18.70 8.99 -6.92
C ILE A 105 19.05 8.88 -5.43
N SER A 106 19.78 7.83 -5.03
CA SER A 106 20.17 7.64 -3.63
C SER A 106 21.05 8.80 -3.12
N LYS A 107 21.97 9.30 -3.95
CA LYS A 107 22.85 10.42 -3.60
C LYS A 107 22.12 11.75 -3.59
N GLU A 108 21.28 12.02 -4.59
CA GLU A 108 20.47 13.24 -4.72
C GLU A 108 19.50 13.39 -3.55
N ARG A 109 18.92 12.27 -3.09
CA ARG A 109 18.06 12.21 -1.90
C ARG A 109 18.84 12.20 -0.58
N GLY A 110 20.17 12.38 -0.61
CA GLY A 110 21.00 12.50 0.59
C GLY A 110 21.14 11.21 1.40
N VAL A 111 20.94 10.05 0.79
CA VAL A 111 21.22 8.74 1.42
C VAL A 111 22.63 8.28 1.06
N GLY A 112 22.89 8.05 -0.22
CA GLY A 112 24.20 7.65 -0.72
C GLY A 112 24.74 6.33 -0.16
N PRO A 113 26.01 5.99 -0.48
CA PRO A 113 26.63 4.76 0.00
C PRO A 113 26.88 4.82 1.51
N GLY A 114 26.41 3.80 2.26
CA GLY A 114 26.53 3.75 3.72
C GLY A 114 25.51 4.62 4.47
N GLY A 115 24.59 5.27 3.76
CA GLY A 115 23.46 5.99 4.36
C GLY A 115 22.46 5.09 5.07
N GLN A 116 21.48 5.72 5.71
CA GLN A 116 20.33 5.03 6.32
C GLN A 116 19.13 5.07 5.37
N ILE A 117 18.35 3.99 5.34
CA ILE A 117 17.15 3.88 4.50
C ILE A 117 16.18 5.02 4.83
N LYS A 118 15.73 5.72 3.79
CA LYS A 118 14.56 6.61 3.87
C LYS A 118 13.35 5.86 3.32
N SER A 119 12.41 5.49 4.18
CA SER A 119 11.17 4.81 3.77
C SER A 119 10.27 5.72 2.96
N CYS A 120 9.58 5.17 1.95
CA CYS A 120 8.51 5.85 1.27
C CYS A 120 7.29 5.97 2.17
N VAL A 121 6.50 7.02 1.93
CA VAL A 121 5.35 7.38 2.74
C VAL A 121 4.10 7.48 1.88
N ASP A 122 3.14 6.61 2.16
CA ASP A 122 1.77 6.74 1.69
C ASP A 122 0.90 7.41 2.76
N ARG A 123 -0.21 8.01 2.31
CA ARG A 123 -1.22 8.64 3.17
C ARG A 123 -2.62 8.22 2.77
N PHE A 124 -3.46 7.97 3.77
CA PHE A 124 -4.89 7.78 3.59
C PHE A 124 -5.65 8.24 4.84
N THR A 125 -6.96 8.44 4.70
CA THR A 125 -7.83 8.80 5.82
C THR A 125 -8.82 7.67 6.05
N LEU A 126 -9.01 7.28 7.31
CA LEU A 126 -10.05 6.32 7.67
C LEU A 126 -11.44 6.94 7.49
N PRO A 127 -12.46 6.18 7.08
CA PRO A 127 -13.82 6.69 7.06
C PRO A 127 -14.28 7.20 8.43
N ASP A 128 -15.09 8.26 8.44
CA ASP A 128 -15.62 8.86 9.67
C ASP A 128 -16.72 8.00 10.33
N ASP A 129 -17.35 7.11 9.56
CA ASP A 129 -18.47 6.28 9.98
C ASP A 129 -18.05 4.88 10.47
N LEU A 130 -16.77 4.68 10.77
CA LEU A 130 -16.28 3.43 11.35
C LEU A 130 -16.81 3.27 12.79
N ALA A 131 -17.28 2.06 13.10
CA ALA A 131 -17.78 1.75 14.44
C ALA A 131 -16.62 1.61 15.45
N ILE A 132 -16.68 2.35 16.56
CA ILE A 132 -15.73 2.20 17.67
C ILE A 132 -15.83 0.78 18.24
N GLY A 133 -14.69 0.17 18.55
CA GLY A 133 -14.57 -1.20 19.02
C GLY A 133 -14.58 -2.25 17.91
N SER A 134 -14.68 -1.84 16.64
CA SER A 134 -14.56 -2.72 15.48
C SER A 134 -13.11 -2.81 14.96
N THR A 135 -12.87 -3.78 14.08
CA THR A 135 -11.62 -3.85 13.29
C THR A 135 -11.94 -3.46 11.85
N TYR A 136 -11.09 -2.63 11.26
CA TYR A 136 -11.15 -2.23 9.85
C TYR A 136 -9.94 -2.78 9.11
N SER A 137 -10.17 -3.59 8.07
CA SER A 137 -9.09 -4.12 7.25
C SER A 137 -8.78 -3.15 6.12
N VAL A 138 -7.50 -2.83 5.93
CA VAL A 138 -7.03 -2.00 4.82
C VAL A 138 -6.10 -2.79 3.91
N TYR A 139 -6.25 -2.58 2.60
CA TYR A 139 -5.50 -3.26 1.56
C TYR A 139 -4.64 -2.25 0.83
N TRP A 140 -3.35 -2.52 0.80
CA TRP A 140 -2.39 -1.82 -0.03
C TRP A 140 -2.20 -2.60 -1.33
N ALA A 141 -2.37 -1.92 -2.45
CA ALA A 141 -2.10 -2.45 -3.78
C ALA A 141 -1.12 -1.53 -4.50
N TRP A 142 -0.17 -2.12 -5.21
CA TRP A 142 0.85 -1.40 -5.96
C TRP A 142 0.91 -1.93 -7.38
N ASP A 143 0.67 -1.02 -8.33
CA ASP A 143 0.81 -1.27 -9.76
C ASP A 143 2.25 -0.98 -10.19
N PHE A 144 3.08 -2.02 -10.29
CA PHE A 144 4.48 -1.91 -10.71
C PHE A 144 4.68 -2.21 -12.20
N SER A 145 3.61 -2.21 -12.98
CA SER A 145 3.62 -2.60 -14.40
C SER A 145 4.51 -1.70 -15.26
N GLY A 146 4.71 -0.43 -14.87
CA GLY A 146 5.49 0.56 -15.62
C GLY A 146 7.00 0.52 -15.46
N HIS A 147 7.55 -0.42 -14.68
CA HIS A 147 8.95 -0.35 -14.23
C HIS A 147 9.99 -0.68 -15.29
N PHE A 148 9.60 -1.28 -16.41
CA PHE A 148 10.44 -1.46 -17.60
C PHE A 148 10.33 -0.29 -18.59
N GLY A 149 9.47 0.68 -18.31
CA GLY A 149 9.18 1.80 -19.21
C GLY A 149 8.79 1.31 -20.61
N SER A 150 9.37 1.93 -21.63
CA SER A 150 9.09 1.56 -23.03
C SER A 150 9.70 0.23 -23.49
N LYS A 151 10.55 -0.43 -22.69
CA LYS A 151 11.13 -1.72 -23.08
C LYS A 151 10.09 -2.84 -23.06
N GLU A 152 9.17 -2.80 -22.08
CA GLU A 152 8.11 -3.80 -21.93
C GLU A 152 6.77 -3.10 -21.62
N PRO A 153 6.17 -2.41 -22.61
CA PRO A 153 4.99 -1.57 -22.37
C PRO A 153 3.72 -2.35 -22.01
N ASN A 154 3.73 -3.68 -22.17
CA ASN A 154 2.61 -4.57 -21.86
C ASN A 154 2.87 -5.44 -20.62
N HIS A 155 3.96 -5.18 -19.89
CA HIS A 155 4.22 -5.86 -18.63
C HIS A 155 3.11 -5.57 -17.62
N VAL A 156 2.72 -6.57 -16.82
CA VAL A 156 1.71 -6.41 -15.78
C VAL A 156 2.22 -7.05 -14.51
N GLU A 157 2.35 -6.23 -13.47
CA GLU A 157 2.87 -6.69 -12.19
C GLU A 157 2.24 -5.90 -11.04
N TRP A 158 1.67 -6.64 -10.11
CA TRP A 158 0.96 -6.10 -8.97
C TRP A 158 1.44 -6.73 -7.69
N TYR A 159 1.66 -5.89 -6.69
CA TYR A 159 1.95 -6.28 -5.33
C TYR A 159 0.80 -5.90 -4.43
N THR A 160 0.57 -6.72 -3.41
CA THR A 160 -0.46 -6.45 -2.42
C THR A 160 0.03 -6.77 -1.02
N SER A 161 -0.49 -6.01 -0.06
CA SER A 161 -0.33 -6.26 1.37
C SER A 161 -1.63 -5.87 2.07
N CYS A 162 -1.89 -6.47 3.23
CA CYS A 162 -3.08 -6.19 4.01
C CYS A 162 -2.69 -5.92 5.47
N MET A 163 -3.49 -5.13 6.16
CA MET A 163 -3.39 -4.91 7.60
C MET A 163 -4.75 -4.63 8.21
N ASP A 164 -4.86 -4.95 9.50
CA ASP A 164 -6.03 -4.68 10.31
C ASP A 164 -5.74 -3.51 11.26
N ILE A 165 -6.68 -2.59 11.38
CA ILE A 165 -6.64 -1.43 12.28
C ILE A 165 -7.78 -1.58 13.28
N ASP A 166 -7.47 -1.47 14.57
CA ASP A 166 -8.48 -1.48 15.62
C ASP A 166 -9.03 -0.06 15.81
N ILE A 167 -10.36 0.08 15.71
CA ILE A 167 -11.02 1.39 15.76
C ILE A 167 -11.35 1.73 17.21
N VAL A 168 -10.75 2.79 17.72
CA VAL A 168 -10.87 3.22 19.11
C VAL A 168 -11.47 4.63 19.22
N ALA A 169 -11.89 5.01 20.42
CA ALA A 169 -12.44 6.33 20.72
C ALA A 169 -11.35 7.42 20.78
#